data_AF-A0A945VG56-F1
#
_entry.id   AF-A0A945VG56-F1
#
_cell.length_a   1.000
_cell.length_b   1.000
_cell.length_c   1.000
_cell.angle_alpha   90.00
_cell.angle_beta   90.00
_cell.angle_gamma   90.00
#
_symmetry.space_group_name_H-M   'P 1'
#
loop_
_entity.id
_entity.type
_entity.pdbx_description
1 polymer ?
#
loop_
_entity_poly.entity_id
_entity_poly.type
_entity_poly.pdbx_seq_one_letter_code
_entity_poly.pdbx_strand_id
1 'polypeptide(L)'
;MIELFDFFLEPYRTASIFNIILEFIAALFGVVSVIYAKKENILVFPTGIISTGIYVYMLAQWSLYGDLIINIYYTLMSIYGWYMWSKVIDANDKHISITRTNLLDKAKAFGIFVFTSIFVIIVYRFYDIMPNELSFKESVIYAHYNLISGNINDFRKATPFLDTFTTGVFFSAMWLMANKKLESWTLWIIGNIVSIPLYFVKGYGFTGVQYLVFLILAIMGYIEWRKQITNKSSEN
;
A
#
# COMPACT_ATOMS: atom_id res chain seq x y z
N MET A 1 30.64 -1.91 -0.07
CA MET A 1 30.17 -1.04 1.05
C MET A 1 29.87 0.36 0.55
N ILE A 2 30.79 0.99 -0.22
CA ILE A 2 30.59 2.33 -0.81
C ILE A 2 29.41 2.36 -1.80
N GLU A 3 29.34 1.42 -2.75
CA GLU A 3 28.23 1.35 -3.74
C GLU A 3 26.85 1.18 -3.11
N LEU A 4 26.75 0.39 -2.03
CA LEU A 4 25.48 0.22 -1.31
C LEU A 4 25.06 1.53 -0.63
N PHE A 5 26.02 2.22 0.00
CA PHE A 5 25.76 3.51 0.64
C PHE A 5 25.35 4.57 -0.39
N ASP A 6 26.03 4.59 -1.54
CA ASP A 6 25.70 5.49 -2.64
C ASP A 6 24.30 5.24 -3.19
N PHE A 7 23.89 3.99 -3.38
CA PHE A 7 22.54 3.63 -3.81
C PHE A 7 21.45 4.20 -2.90
N PHE A 8 21.64 4.12 -1.57
CA PHE A 8 20.66 4.67 -0.63
C PHE A 8 20.66 6.20 -0.63
N LEU A 9 21.82 6.84 -0.80
CA LEU A 9 21.92 8.31 -0.75
C LEU A 9 21.65 9.02 -2.07
N GLU A 10 21.69 8.31 -3.19
CA GLU A 10 21.53 8.87 -4.54
C GLU A 10 20.25 9.70 -4.69
N PRO A 11 19.05 9.25 -4.25
CA PRO A 11 17.83 10.06 -4.33
C PRO A 11 17.90 11.39 -3.56
N TYR A 12 18.77 11.49 -2.56
CA TYR A 12 18.87 12.65 -1.67
C TYR A 12 19.98 13.63 -2.06
N ARG A 13 20.85 13.28 -3.01
CA ARG A 13 21.96 14.16 -3.45
C ARG A 13 21.46 15.49 -4.02
N THR A 14 20.28 15.48 -4.64
CA THR A 14 19.64 16.66 -5.22
C THR A 14 18.41 17.13 -4.43
N ALA A 15 18.06 16.43 -3.35
CA ALA A 15 16.89 16.77 -2.54
C ALA A 15 17.19 17.94 -1.59
N SER A 16 16.24 18.85 -1.42
CA SER A 16 16.35 19.89 -0.40
C SER A 16 16.24 19.28 1.00
N ILE A 17 16.93 19.86 1.98
CA ILE A 17 16.86 19.43 3.40
C ILE A 17 15.39 19.39 3.87
N PHE A 18 14.58 20.36 3.43
CA PHE A 18 13.16 20.41 3.73
C PHE A 18 12.41 19.16 3.24
N ASN A 19 12.63 18.74 1.98
CA ASN A 19 11.99 17.55 1.43
C ASN A 19 12.43 16.27 2.13
N ILE A 20 13.71 16.17 2.52
CA ILE A 20 14.23 15.03 3.29
C ILE A 20 13.53 14.92 4.65
N ILE A 21 13.37 16.05 5.35
CA ILE A 21 12.68 16.09 6.65
C ILE A 21 11.21 15.70 6.47
N LEU A 22 10.53 16.22 5.44
CA LEU A 22 9.15 15.86 5.14
C LEU A 22 9.00 14.36 4.84
N GLU A 23 9.87 13.79 4.02
CA GLU A 23 9.85 12.36 3.70
C GLU A 23 10.02 11.51 4.97
N PHE A 24 10.97 11.88 5.82
CA PHE A 24 11.21 11.19 7.08
C PHE A 24 10.00 11.25 8.01
N ILE A 25 9.38 12.43 8.17
CA ILE A 25 8.16 12.59 8.97
C ILE A 25 7.02 11.76 8.36
N ALA A 26 6.83 11.82 7.05
CA ALA A 26 5.80 11.04 6.36
C ALA A 26 5.99 9.54 6.58
N ALA A 27 7.21 9.02 6.39
CA ALA A 27 7.55 7.62 6.63
C ALA A 27 7.31 7.21 8.08
N LEU A 28 7.75 8.03 9.05
CA LEU A 28 7.55 7.77 10.48
C LEU A 28 6.07 7.68 10.84
N PHE A 29 5.27 8.65 10.41
CA PHE A 29 3.83 8.64 10.65
C PHE A 29 3.13 7.45 9.95
N GLY A 30 3.62 7.02 8.79
CA GLY A 30 3.15 5.81 8.12
C GLY A 30 3.38 4.55 8.96
N VAL A 31 4.59 4.39 9.51
CA VAL A 31 4.91 3.28 10.43
C VAL A 31 4.07 3.32 11.71
N VAL A 32 3.93 4.50 12.32
CA VAL A 32 3.10 4.69 13.52
C VAL A 32 1.64 4.35 13.23
N SER A 33 1.10 4.73 12.08
CA SER A 33 -0.26 4.41 11.65
C SER A 33 -0.48 2.89 11.59
N VAL A 34 0.41 2.13 10.96
CA VAL A 34 0.30 0.66 10.88
C VAL A 34 0.41 0.01 12.27
N ILE A 35 1.23 0.56 13.18
CA ILE A 35 1.29 0.10 14.58
C ILE A 35 -0.05 0.29 15.27
N TYR A 36 -0.74 1.43 15.07
CA TYR A 36 -2.08 1.66 15.60
C TYR A 36 -3.12 0.75 14.95
N ALA A 37 -3.03 0.50 13.64
CA ALA A 37 -3.90 -0.43 12.93
C ALA A 37 -3.83 -1.83 13.55
N LYS A 38 -2.61 -2.35 13.79
CA LYS A 38 -2.38 -3.63 14.48
C LYS A 38 -3.08 -3.67 15.84
N LYS A 39 -3.00 -2.59 16.60
CA LYS A 39 -3.60 -2.47 17.95
C LYS A 39 -5.10 -2.18 17.93
N GLU A 40 -5.74 -2.17 16.75
CA GLU A 40 -7.15 -1.79 16.59
C GLU A 40 -7.47 -0.39 17.17
N ASN A 41 -6.50 0.53 17.12
CA ASN A 41 -6.62 1.86 17.71
C ASN A 41 -7.04 2.90 16.66
N ILE A 42 -8.04 3.74 17.00
CA ILE A 42 -8.57 4.82 16.15
C ILE A 42 -7.49 5.80 15.65
N LEU A 43 -6.37 5.94 16.37
CA LEU A 43 -5.24 6.81 16.00
C LEU A 43 -4.55 6.38 14.69
N VAL A 44 -4.86 5.20 14.14
CA VAL A 44 -4.46 4.79 12.78
C VAL A 44 -4.80 5.85 11.74
N PHE A 45 -5.96 6.48 11.85
CA PHE A 45 -6.45 7.42 10.84
C PHE A 45 -5.77 8.79 10.88
N PRO A 46 -5.73 9.53 12.01
CA PRO A 46 -5.05 10.82 12.04
C PRO A 46 -3.57 10.70 11.70
N THR A 47 -2.90 9.64 12.17
CA THR A 47 -1.48 9.40 11.84
C THR A 47 -1.29 9.05 10.37
N GLY A 48 -2.21 8.25 9.79
CA GLY A 48 -2.22 7.93 8.36
C GLY A 48 -2.43 9.17 7.48
N ILE A 49 -3.40 10.02 7.83
CA ILE A 49 -3.70 11.27 7.10
C ILE A 49 -2.51 12.22 7.10
N ILE A 50 -1.80 12.36 8.22
CA ILE A 50 -0.57 13.17 8.28
C ILE A 50 0.48 12.63 7.31
N SER A 51 0.72 11.31 7.35
CA SER A 51 1.69 10.65 6.46
C SER A 51 1.34 10.85 4.99
N THR A 52 0.12 10.47 4.60
CA THR A 52 -0.30 10.48 3.19
C THR A 52 -0.50 11.89 2.68
N GLY A 53 -0.94 12.84 3.52
CA GLY A 53 -1.04 14.25 3.17
C GLY A 53 0.32 14.87 2.84
N ILE A 54 1.37 14.54 3.60
CA ILE A 54 2.74 14.98 3.28
C ILE A 54 3.20 14.36 1.96
N TYR A 55 2.98 13.06 1.74
CA TYR A 55 3.33 12.43 0.47
C TYR A 55 2.57 13.01 -0.72
N VAL A 56 1.27 13.33 -0.57
CA VAL A 56 0.50 14.02 -1.63
C VAL A 56 1.16 15.35 -2.01
N TYR A 57 1.57 16.15 -1.03
CA TYR A 57 2.27 17.42 -1.28
C TYR A 57 3.59 17.20 -2.05
N MET A 58 4.43 16.26 -1.58
CA MET A 58 5.73 16.01 -2.19
C MET A 58 5.62 15.45 -3.61
N LEU A 59 4.74 14.46 -3.82
CA LEU A 59 4.57 13.79 -5.11
C LEU A 59 3.93 14.71 -6.15
N ALA A 60 3.10 15.67 -5.73
CA ALA A 60 2.58 16.70 -6.60
C ALA A 60 3.69 17.63 -7.15
N GLN A 61 4.73 17.91 -6.35
CA GLN A 61 5.89 18.70 -6.81
C GLN A 61 6.77 17.96 -7.82
N TRP A 62 6.88 16.63 -7.68
CA TRP A 62 7.72 15.79 -8.52
C TRP A 62 7.01 15.20 -9.74
N SER A 63 5.75 15.58 -9.99
CA SER A 63 4.92 15.07 -11.10
C SER A 63 4.85 13.54 -11.13
N LEU A 64 4.95 12.88 -9.97
CA LEU A 64 4.87 11.42 -9.83
C LEU A 64 3.39 11.01 -9.68
N TYR A 65 2.65 11.09 -10.79
CA TYR A 65 1.20 10.94 -10.80
C TYR A 65 0.69 9.58 -10.30
N GLY A 66 1.43 8.50 -10.56
CA GLY A 66 1.06 7.15 -10.10
C GLY A 66 0.99 7.07 -8.57
N ASP A 67 2.10 7.37 -7.89
CA ASP A 67 2.18 7.35 -6.43
C ASP A 67 1.31 8.45 -5.77
N LEU A 68 1.14 9.59 -6.45
CA LEU A 68 0.29 10.68 -5.99
C LEU A 68 -1.17 10.21 -5.82
N ILE A 69 -1.71 9.51 -6.82
CA ILE A 69 -3.11 9.03 -6.78
C ILE A 69 -3.30 8.03 -5.64
N ILE A 70 -2.32 7.16 -5.39
CA ILE A 70 -2.36 6.21 -4.28
C ILE A 70 -2.47 6.95 -2.94
N ASN A 71 -1.66 7.98 -2.73
CA ASN A 71 -1.66 8.73 -1.48
C ASN A 71 -2.92 9.60 -1.29
N ILE A 72 -3.48 10.14 -2.39
CA ILE A 72 -4.80 10.79 -2.35
C ILE A 72 -5.86 9.79 -1.89
N TYR A 73 -5.89 8.60 -2.51
CA TYR A 73 -6.83 7.55 -2.14
C TYR A 73 -6.68 7.13 -0.67
N TYR A 74 -5.45 6.92 -0.19
CA TYR A 74 -5.22 6.58 1.22
C TYR A 74 -5.71 7.67 2.17
N THR A 75 -5.55 8.95 1.81
CA THR A 75 -6.07 10.06 2.61
C THR A 75 -7.59 10.00 2.70
N LEU A 76 -8.28 9.85 1.55
CA LEU A 76 -9.74 9.74 1.49
C LEU A 76 -10.26 8.51 2.24
N MET A 77 -9.61 7.36 2.06
CA MET A 77 -9.97 6.13 2.76
C MET A 77 -9.68 6.21 4.26
N SER A 78 -8.67 6.96 4.68
CA SER A 78 -8.42 7.19 6.10
C SER A 78 -9.52 8.03 6.73
N ILE A 79 -10.05 9.03 6.02
CA ILE A 79 -11.21 9.80 6.47
C ILE A 79 -12.45 8.89 6.57
N TYR A 80 -12.71 8.08 5.54
CA TYR A 80 -13.81 7.10 5.56
C TYR A 80 -13.67 6.08 6.69
N GLY A 81 -12.48 5.51 6.87
CA GLY A 81 -12.20 4.57 7.95
C GLY A 81 -12.36 5.20 9.33
N TRP A 82 -11.92 6.46 9.49
CA TRP A 82 -12.12 7.21 10.73
C TRP A 82 -13.60 7.37 11.05
N TYR A 83 -14.41 7.72 10.06
CA TYR A 83 -15.86 7.76 10.20
C TYR A 83 -16.43 6.39 10.62
N MET A 84 -16.07 5.32 9.92
CA MET A 84 -16.56 3.96 10.18
C MET A 84 -16.17 3.44 11.57
N TRP A 85 -14.95 3.71 12.02
CA TRP A 85 -14.47 3.25 13.33
C TRP A 85 -14.96 4.14 14.48
N SER A 86 -15.31 5.41 14.22
CA SER A 86 -15.85 6.33 15.23
C SER A 86 -17.34 6.13 15.50
N LYS A 87 -18.13 5.82 14.46
CA LYS A 87 -19.60 5.81 14.57
C LYS A 87 -20.22 4.54 15.14
N VAL A 88 -19.47 3.45 15.24
CA VAL A 88 -20.06 2.16 15.61
C VAL A 88 -19.57 1.74 16.98
N ILE A 89 -20.11 2.49 17.94
CA ILE A 89 -20.32 2.08 19.33
C ILE A 89 -21.73 1.50 19.31
N ASP A 90 -21.86 0.18 19.51
CA ASP A 90 -23.18 -0.45 19.68
C ASP A 90 -23.90 0.21 20.89
N ALA A 91 -25.23 0.13 20.98
CA ALA A 91 -26.01 0.72 22.09
C ALA A 91 -25.62 0.18 23.50
N ASN A 92 -24.70 -0.79 23.55
CA ASN A 92 -24.11 -1.41 24.74
C ASN A 92 -22.57 -1.19 24.84
N ASP A 93 -22.00 -0.13 24.25
CA ASP A 93 -20.55 0.16 24.26
C ASP A 93 -19.66 -0.95 23.64
N LYS A 94 -20.23 -1.83 22.81
CA LYS A 94 -19.44 -2.84 22.09
C LYS A 94 -18.89 -2.23 20.80
N HIS A 95 -17.58 -2.01 20.75
CA HIS A 95 -16.84 -1.66 19.52
C HIS A 95 -17.11 -2.68 18.41
N ILE A 96 -17.21 -2.24 17.12
CA ILE A 96 -17.18 -3.19 15.98
C ILE A 96 -16.00 -4.13 16.18
N SER A 97 -16.30 -5.41 16.32
CA SER A 97 -15.29 -6.43 16.40
C SER A 97 -14.66 -6.66 15.04
N ILE A 98 -13.37 -6.96 15.04
CA ILE A 98 -12.72 -7.53 13.87
C ILE A 98 -13.48 -8.79 13.45
N THR A 99 -13.78 -8.89 12.16
CA THR A 99 -14.49 -10.03 11.57
C THR A 99 -13.73 -10.63 10.40
N ARG A 100 -14.14 -11.82 9.96
CA ARG A 100 -13.67 -12.45 8.72
C ARG A 100 -14.53 -11.96 7.55
N THR A 101 -13.95 -11.92 6.36
CA THR A 101 -14.66 -11.60 5.11
C THR A 101 -15.71 -12.65 4.76
N ASN A 102 -16.87 -12.18 4.30
CA ASN A 102 -17.85 -13.02 3.60
C ASN A 102 -17.65 -12.94 2.08
N LEU A 103 -18.49 -13.63 1.30
CA LEU A 103 -18.41 -13.61 -0.17
C LEU A 103 -18.63 -12.22 -0.76
N LEU A 104 -19.52 -11.41 -0.18
CA LEU A 104 -19.80 -10.05 -0.63
C LEU A 104 -18.60 -9.12 -0.37
N ASP A 105 -17.94 -9.26 0.77
CA ASP A 105 -16.71 -8.51 1.09
C ASP A 105 -15.61 -8.84 0.08
N LYS A 106 -15.43 -10.12 -0.24
CA LYS A 106 -14.47 -10.58 -1.25
C LYS A 106 -14.81 -10.06 -2.65
N ALA A 107 -16.08 -10.08 -3.02
CA ALA A 107 -16.53 -9.56 -4.31
C ALA A 107 -16.30 -8.04 -4.43
N LYS A 108 -16.57 -7.27 -3.36
CA LYS A 108 -16.29 -5.82 -3.32
C LYS A 108 -14.79 -5.53 -3.38
N ALA A 109 -13.98 -6.24 -2.59
CA ALA A 109 -12.53 -6.12 -2.64
C ALA A 109 -11.99 -6.46 -4.05
N PHE A 110 -12.48 -7.54 -4.67
CA PHE A 110 -12.10 -7.89 -6.03
C PHE A 110 -12.55 -6.85 -7.06
N GLY A 111 -13.76 -6.29 -6.91
CA GLY A 111 -14.24 -5.20 -7.75
C GLY A 111 -13.36 -3.95 -7.65
N ILE A 112 -12.94 -3.58 -6.43
CA ILE A 112 -12.00 -2.47 -6.19
C ILE A 112 -10.64 -2.78 -6.84
N PHE A 113 -10.11 -4.00 -6.64
CA PHE A 113 -8.86 -4.44 -7.26
C PHE A 113 -8.90 -4.26 -8.79
N VAL A 114 -9.95 -4.77 -9.45
CA VAL A 114 -10.10 -4.72 -10.91
C VAL A 114 -10.27 -3.28 -11.39
N PHE A 115 -11.16 -2.50 -10.75
CA PHE A 115 -11.40 -1.11 -11.09
C PHE A 115 -10.10 -0.28 -11.01
N THR A 116 -9.39 -0.39 -9.89
CA THR A 116 -8.13 0.33 -9.68
C THR A 116 -7.06 -0.13 -10.66
N SER A 117 -6.96 -1.43 -10.95
CA SER A 117 -5.98 -1.94 -11.92
C SER A 117 -6.24 -1.38 -13.32
N ILE A 118 -7.50 -1.38 -13.77
CA ILE A 118 -7.88 -0.78 -15.06
C ILE A 118 -7.55 0.71 -15.08
N PHE A 119 -7.89 1.43 -14.01
CA PHE A 119 -7.61 2.86 -13.90
C PHE A 119 -6.11 3.15 -13.98
N VAL A 120 -5.26 2.42 -13.25
CA VAL A 120 -3.80 2.60 -13.28
C VAL A 120 -3.23 2.25 -14.67
N ILE A 121 -3.71 1.19 -15.32
CA ILE A 121 -3.31 0.85 -16.69
C ILE A 121 -3.62 2.00 -17.65
N ILE A 122 -4.82 2.60 -17.55
CA ILE A 122 -5.20 3.75 -18.39
C ILE A 122 -4.27 4.93 -18.15
N VAL A 123 -4.00 5.27 -16.89
CA VAL A 123 -3.08 6.36 -16.54
C VAL A 123 -1.67 6.08 -17.07
N TYR A 124 -1.14 4.88 -16.87
CA TYR A 124 0.22 4.54 -17.31
C TYR A 124 0.37 4.50 -18.83
N ARG A 125 -0.68 4.09 -19.55
CA ARG A 125 -0.73 4.19 -21.01
C ARG A 125 -0.81 5.64 -21.48
N PHE A 126 -1.59 6.48 -20.80
CA PHE A 126 -1.69 7.91 -21.12
C PHE A 126 -0.36 8.66 -20.93
N TYR A 127 0.46 8.26 -19.97
CA TYR A 127 1.78 8.85 -19.69
C TYR A 127 2.96 8.09 -20.31
N ASP A 128 2.72 7.17 -21.25
CA ASP A 128 3.75 6.35 -21.92
C ASP A 128 4.70 5.58 -20.95
N ILE A 129 4.21 5.27 -19.76
CA ILE A 129 4.93 4.45 -18.75
C ILE A 129 4.81 2.96 -19.09
N MET A 130 3.69 2.56 -19.71
CA MET A 130 3.42 1.19 -20.15
C MET A 130 3.28 1.16 -21.68
N PRO A 131 3.79 0.11 -22.37
CA PRO A 131 3.68 -0.01 -23.82
C PRO A 131 2.23 0.12 -24.32
N ASN A 132 2.03 1.02 -25.29
CA ASN A 132 0.70 1.38 -25.79
C ASN A 132 0.26 0.51 -26.97
N GLU A 133 1.22 0.04 -27.75
CA GLU A 133 1.05 -0.78 -28.94
C GLU A 133 0.65 -2.23 -28.64
N LEU A 134 0.88 -2.71 -27.41
CA LEU A 134 0.61 -4.09 -27.04
C LEU A 134 -0.88 -4.29 -26.72
N SER A 135 -1.48 -5.33 -27.30
CA SER A 135 -2.78 -5.86 -26.87
C SER A 135 -2.71 -6.40 -25.43
N PHE A 136 -3.86 -6.71 -24.82
CA PHE A 136 -3.88 -7.25 -23.45
C PHE A 136 -3.06 -8.55 -23.31
N LYS A 137 -3.21 -9.48 -24.26
CA LYS A 137 -2.48 -10.76 -24.22
C LYS A 137 -0.97 -10.54 -24.37
N GLU A 138 -0.56 -9.68 -25.30
CA GLU A 138 0.85 -9.34 -25.49
C GLU A 138 1.42 -8.61 -24.29
N SER A 139 0.65 -7.73 -23.65
CA SER A 139 1.03 -7.03 -22.42
C SER A 139 1.33 -8.02 -21.29
N VAL A 140 0.50 -9.06 -21.12
CA VAL A 140 0.72 -10.11 -20.12
C VAL A 140 1.99 -10.92 -20.44
N ILE A 141 2.18 -11.30 -21.70
CA ILE A 141 3.37 -12.04 -22.14
C ILE A 141 4.64 -11.20 -21.94
N TYR A 142 4.58 -9.92 -22.32
CA TYR A 142 5.66 -8.96 -22.16
C TYR A 142 6.04 -8.80 -20.68
N ALA A 143 5.06 -8.60 -19.80
CA ALA A 143 5.29 -8.50 -18.36
C ALA A 143 5.93 -9.79 -17.83
N HIS A 144 5.36 -10.95 -18.17
CA HIS A 144 5.89 -12.24 -17.71
C HIS A 144 7.34 -12.45 -18.14
N TYR A 145 7.65 -12.27 -19.43
CA TYR A 145 9.00 -12.43 -19.98
C TYR A 145 10.01 -11.54 -19.24
N ASN A 146 9.70 -10.26 -19.09
CA ASN A 146 10.58 -9.30 -18.44
C ASN A 146 10.80 -9.61 -16.96
N LEU A 147 9.79 -10.13 -16.25
CA LEU A 147 9.89 -10.54 -14.84
C LEU A 147 10.81 -11.75 -14.63
N ILE A 148 10.75 -12.75 -15.51
CA ILE A 148 11.50 -14.01 -15.36
C ILE A 148 12.82 -14.02 -16.14
N SER A 149 13.15 -12.92 -16.82
CA SER A 149 14.34 -12.78 -17.66
C SER A 149 15.67 -13.01 -16.93
N GLY A 150 15.69 -12.86 -15.59
CA GLY A 150 16.92 -12.87 -14.80
C GLY A 150 17.79 -11.62 -14.97
N ASN A 151 17.35 -10.64 -15.77
CA ASN A 151 18.05 -9.40 -16.05
C ASN A 151 17.37 -8.21 -15.35
N ILE A 152 18.16 -7.41 -14.63
CA ILE A 152 17.64 -6.25 -13.87
C ILE A 152 17.00 -5.17 -14.76
N ASN A 153 17.53 -4.96 -15.96
CA ASN A 153 17.02 -3.95 -16.90
C ASN A 153 15.70 -4.39 -17.53
N ASP A 154 15.52 -5.68 -17.76
CA ASP A 154 14.25 -6.22 -18.22
C ASP A 154 13.23 -6.23 -17.07
N PHE A 155 13.62 -6.62 -15.86
CA PHE A 155 12.75 -6.49 -14.68
C PHE A 155 12.24 -5.05 -14.50
N ARG A 156 13.09 -4.03 -14.73
CA ARG A 156 12.69 -2.61 -14.72
C ARG A 156 11.53 -2.30 -15.65
N LYS A 157 11.51 -2.88 -16.85
CA LYS A 157 10.41 -2.73 -17.83
C LYS A 157 9.10 -3.37 -17.36
N ALA A 158 9.17 -4.36 -16.47
CA ALA A 158 7.99 -4.98 -15.88
C ALA A 158 7.43 -4.23 -14.65
N THR A 159 8.18 -3.28 -14.09
CA THR A 159 7.77 -2.55 -12.87
C THR A 159 6.39 -1.89 -12.96
N PRO A 160 5.95 -1.28 -14.10
CA PRO A 160 4.62 -0.68 -14.18
C PRO A 160 3.47 -1.69 -14.07
N PHE A 161 3.71 -2.94 -14.48
CA PHE A 161 2.73 -4.04 -14.36
C PHE A 161 2.63 -4.50 -12.91
N LEU A 162 3.76 -4.59 -12.20
CA LEU A 162 3.78 -4.90 -10.77
C LEU A 162 3.15 -3.77 -9.95
N ASP A 163 3.38 -2.50 -10.30
CA ASP A 163 2.74 -1.34 -9.67
C ASP A 163 1.22 -1.39 -9.80
N THR A 164 0.71 -1.75 -10.98
CA THR A 164 -0.73 -1.92 -11.21
C THR A 164 -1.31 -2.96 -10.25
N PHE A 165 -0.64 -4.11 -10.14
CA PHE A 165 -1.03 -5.19 -9.24
C PHE A 165 -0.99 -4.75 -7.77
N THR A 166 0.13 -4.20 -7.30
CA THR A 166 0.28 -3.79 -5.90
C THR A 166 -0.70 -2.68 -5.53
N THR A 167 -0.95 -1.73 -6.43
CA THR A 167 -1.94 -0.66 -6.23
C THR A 167 -3.34 -1.22 -6.05
N GLY A 168 -3.78 -2.15 -6.92
CA GLY A 168 -5.06 -2.83 -6.77
C GLY A 168 -5.17 -3.60 -5.45
N VAL A 169 -4.10 -4.30 -5.06
CA VAL A 169 -4.03 -5.04 -3.79
C VAL A 169 -4.20 -4.09 -2.60
N PHE A 170 -3.46 -2.97 -2.60
CA PHE A 170 -3.50 -2.04 -1.48
C PHE A 170 -4.80 -1.27 -1.37
N PHE A 171 -5.45 -0.91 -2.49
CA PHE A 171 -6.78 -0.29 -2.44
C PHE A 171 -7.80 -1.24 -1.81
N SER A 172 -7.75 -2.50 -2.20
CA SER A 172 -8.58 -3.56 -1.64
C SER A 172 -8.29 -3.80 -0.16
N ALA A 173 -7.00 -3.79 0.22
CA ALA A 173 -6.55 -3.94 1.61
C ALA A 173 -7.05 -2.80 2.49
N MET A 174 -6.95 -1.55 2.02
CA MET A 174 -7.44 -0.36 2.71
C MET A 174 -8.95 -0.40 2.93
N TRP A 175 -9.71 -0.78 1.89
CA TRP A 175 -11.15 -0.92 2.02
C TRP A 175 -11.53 -1.99 3.05
N LEU A 176 -10.90 -3.16 3.01
CA LEU A 176 -11.11 -4.22 4.00
C LEU A 176 -10.70 -3.78 5.42
N MET A 177 -9.63 -2.99 5.55
CA MET A 177 -9.16 -2.48 6.83
C MET A 177 -10.14 -1.48 7.45
N ALA A 178 -10.65 -0.54 6.64
CA ALA A 178 -11.67 0.40 7.06
C ALA A 178 -12.95 -0.31 7.57
N ASN A 179 -13.24 -1.50 7.02
CA ASN A 179 -14.36 -2.36 7.43
C ASN A 179 -13.98 -3.44 8.48
N LYS A 180 -12.81 -3.32 9.14
CA LYS A 180 -12.29 -4.22 10.18
C LYS A 180 -12.29 -5.72 9.79
N LYS A 181 -11.87 -6.02 8.56
CA LYS A 181 -11.76 -7.39 8.06
C LYS A 181 -10.35 -7.94 8.22
N LEU A 182 -10.19 -9.12 8.80
CA LEU A 182 -8.87 -9.76 9.02
C LEU A 182 -8.08 -9.93 7.72
N GLU A 183 -8.74 -10.29 6.62
CA GLU A 183 -8.09 -10.53 5.33
C GLU A 183 -7.43 -9.28 4.73
N SER A 184 -7.72 -8.08 5.25
CA SER A 184 -6.95 -6.88 4.92
C SER A 184 -5.45 -7.09 5.13
N TRP A 185 -5.04 -7.71 6.24
CA TRP A 185 -3.64 -8.02 6.53
C TRP A 185 -3.04 -9.03 5.56
N THR A 186 -3.84 -9.98 5.07
CA THR A 186 -3.37 -10.91 4.02
C THR A 186 -3.03 -10.16 2.73
N LEU A 187 -3.86 -9.19 2.33
CA LEU A 187 -3.58 -8.34 1.18
C LEU A 187 -2.36 -7.43 1.42
N TRP A 188 -2.22 -6.84 2.61
CA TRP A 188 -1.03 -6.06 2.97
C TRP A 188 0.25 -6.88 2.87
N ILE A 189 0.25 -8.13 3.35
CA ILE A 189 1.41 -9.04 3.26
C ILE A 189 1.76 -9.30 1.79
N ILE A 190 0.77 -9.66 0.96
CA ILE A 190 0.98 -9.93 -0.48
C ILE A 190 1.56 -8.70 -1.17
N GLY A 191 0.96 -7.53 -0.96
CA GLY A 191 1.41 -6.28 -1.56
C GLY A 191 2.84 -5.94 -1.13
N ASN A 192 3.16 -6.04 0.17
CA ASN A 192 4.50 -5.73 0.68
C ASN A 192 5.58 -6.66 0.13
N ILE A 193 5.30 -7.97 0.00
CA ILE A 193 6.25 -8.94 -0.58
C ILE A 193 6.63 -8.55 -2.01
N VAL A 194 5.66 -8.10 -2.81
CA VAL A 194 5.91 -7.65 -4.20
C VAL A 194 6.59 -6.28 -4.21
N SER A 195 6.19 -5.35 -3.34
CA SER A 195 6.75 -4.00 -3.28
C SER A 195 8.21 -3.96 -2.86
N ILE A 196 8.68 -4.85 -1.96
CA ILE A 196 10.08 -4.84 -1.50
C ILE A 196 11.07 -4.89 -2.69
N PRO A 197 11.12 -5.95 -3.52
CA PRO A 197 12.06 -6.01 -4.64
C PRO A 197 11.78 -4.90 -5.67
N LEU A 198 10.50 -4.57 -5.91
CA LEU A 198 10.09 -3.53 -6.83
C LEU A 198 10.75 -2.17 -6.53
N TYR A 199 10.70 -1.70 -5.28
CA TYR A 199 11.30 -0.40 -4.91
C TYR A 199 12.84 -0.43 -4.89
N PHE A 200 13.46 -1.57 -4.58
CA PHE A 200 14.91 -1.71 -4.74
C PHE A 200 15.33 -1.61 -6.21
N VAL A 201 14.60 -2.25 -7.14
CA VAL A 201 14.91 -2.16 -8.57
C VAL A 201 14.69 -0.75 -9.13
N LYS A 202 13.70 -0.02 -8.60
CA LYS A 202 13.43 1.38 -8.95
C LYS A 202 14.47 2.38 -8.43
N GLY A 203 15.38 1.98 -7.54
CA GLY A 203 16.37 2.89 -6.94
C GLY A 203 15.91 3.56 -5.64
N TYR A 204 14.74 3.19 -5.11
CA TYR A 204 14.18 3.76 -3.88
C TYR A 204 14.45 2.85 -2.69
N GLY A 205 15.73 2.74 -2.31
CA GLY A 205 16.20 1.81 -1.27
C GLY A 205 15.50 1.98 0.07
N PHE A 206 15.38 3.20 0.60
CA PHE A 206 14.70 3.45 1.88
C PHE A 206 13.23 3.08 1.85
N THR A 207 12.53 3.34 0.74
CA THR A 207 11.15 2.90 0.55
C THR A 207 11.05 1.37 0.57
N GLY A 208 11.98 0.67 -0.09
CA GLY A 208 12.07 -0.80 -0.02
C GLY A 208 12.25 -1.32 1.41
N VAL A 209 13.11 -0.69 2.21
CA VAL A 209 13.28 -1.00 3.64
C VAL A 209 12.01 -0.71 4.44
N GLN A 210 11.31 0.38 4.15
CA GLN A 210 10.04 0.70 4.79
C GLN A 210 8.96 -0.37 4.50
N TYR A 211 8.88 -0.87 3.27
CA TYR A 211 7.99 -1.99 2.94
C TYR A 211 8.35 -3.28 3.68
N LEU A 212 9.63 -3.53 3.98
CA LEU A 212 10.04 -4.63 4.85
C LEU A 212 9.52 -4.45 6.29
N VAL A 213 9.60 -3.24 6.83
CA VAL A 213 9.00 -2.91 8.14
C VAL A 213 7.48 -3.13 8.10
N PHE A 214 6.80 -2.66 7.05
CA PHE A 214 5.37 -2.88 6.87
C PHE A 214 5.00 -4.36 6.73
N LEU A 215 5.83 -5.17 6.08
CA LEU A 215 5.63 -6.62 5.98
C LEU A 215 5.63 -7.27 7.38
N ILE A 216 6.64 -6.95 8.20
CA ILE A 216 6.74 -7.46 9.57
C ILE A 216 5.51 -7.04 10.38
N LEU A 217 5.16 -5.76 10.33
CA LEU A 217 3.98 -5.23 11.04
C LEU A 217 2.68 -5.86 10.54
N ALA A 218 2.54 -6.13 9.24
CA ALA A 218 1.35 -6.75 8.68
C ALA A 218 1.18 -8.22 9.12
N ILE A 219 2.28 -8.97 9.20
CA ILE A 219 2.28 -10.33 9.78
C ILE A 219 1.86 -10.27 11.25
N MET A 220 2.43 -9.35 12.03
CA MET A 220 2.04 -9.16 13.44
C MET A 220 0.57 -8.74 13.57
N GLY A 221 0.10 -7.85 12.69
CA GLY A 221 -1.30 -7.41 12.59
C GLY A 221 -2.26 -8.57 12.35
N TYR A 222 -1.95 -9.43 11.38
CA TYR A 222 -2.74 -10.63 11.10
C TYR A 222 -2.83 -11.56 12.33
N ILE A 223 -1.69 -11.83 12.98
CA ILE A 223 -1.64 -12.71 14.16
C ILE A 223 -2.48 -12.13 15.30
N GLU A 224 -2.31 -10.84 15.58
CA GLU A 224 -3.02 -10.14 16.66
C GLU A 224 -4.54 -10.14 16.45
N TRP A 225 -4.99 -9.73 15.25
CA TRP A 225 -6.41 -9.69 14.91
C TRP A 225 -7.05 -11.09 14.90
N ARG A 226 -6.31 -12.12 14.45
CA ARG A 226 -6.78 -13.50 14.49
C ARG A 226 -6.99 -14.01 15.92
N LYS A 227 -6.07 -13.68 16.85
CA LYS A 227 -6.21 -14.02 18.27
C LYS A 227 -7.46 -13.37 18.86
N GLN A 228 -7.70 -12.09 18.57
CA GLN A 228 -8.86 -11.36 19.06
C GLN A 228 -10.19 -11.95 18.56
N ILE A 229 -10.27 -12.39 17.29
CA ILE A 229 -11.43 -13.11 16.77
C ILE A 229 -11.64 -14.44 17.52
N THR A 230 -10.57 -15.20 17.72
CA THR A 230 -10.65 -16.55 18.34
C THR A 230 -11.09 -16.45 19.80
N ASN A 231 -10.53 -15.53 20.58
CA ASN A 231 -10.90 -15.35 21.98
C ASN A 231 -12.37 -14.91 22.15
N LYS A 232 -12.88 -14.02 21.27
CA LYS A 232 -14.29 -13.64 21.27
C LYS A 232 -15.23 -14.80 20.91
N SER A 233 -14.79 -15.76 20.11
CA SER A 233 -15.59 -16.95 19.79
C SER A 233 -15.63 -17.98 20.91
N SER A 234 -14.66 -17.98 21.83
CA SER A 234 -14.65 -18.88 22.99
C SER A 234 -15.41 -18.33 24.21
N GLU A 235 -15.70 -17.03 24.23
CA GLU A 235 -16.46 -16.37 25.30
C GLU A 235 -17.99 -16.39 25.08
N ASN A 236 -18.44 -16.78 23.87
CA ASN A 236 -19.86 -16.94 23.50
C ASN A 236 -20.22 -18.42 23.39
#